data_AF-A0A950SNP0-F1
#
_entry.id   AF-A0A950SNP0-F1
#
_cell.length_a   1.000
_cell.length_b   1.000
_cell.length_c   1.000
_cell.angle_alpha   90.00
_cell.angle_beta   90.00
_cell.angle_gamma   90.00
#
_symmetry.space_group_name_H-M   'P 1'
#
loop_
_entity.id
_entity.type
_entity.pdbx_description
1 polymer ?
#
loop_
_entity_poly.entity_id
_entity_poly.type
_entity_poly.pdbx_seq_one_letter_code
_entity_poly.pdbx_strand_id
1 'polypeptide(L)' 'RWMSFVADAEGARQLHEDGNLAHRVRVEHSRDTLLVHLSGEDGDGWTAMAIDRQTRRWAVGEGRRQLDAAREAFEALYSG' A
#
# COMPACT_ATOMS: atom_id res chain seq x y z
N ARG A 1 7.26 -14.78 -14.73
CA ARG A 1 6.82 -15.56 -13.55
C ARG A 1 6.49 -14.55 -12.47
N TRP A 2 5.36 -14.70 -11.78
CA TRP A 2 4.95 -13.78 -10.70
C TRP A 2 5.50 -14.27 -9.36
N MET A 3 5.87 -13.34 -8.48
CA MET A 3 6.26 -13.59 -7.08
C MET A 3 5.16 -13.10 -6.14
N SER A 4 5.15 -13.56 -4.89
CA SER A 4 4.10 -13.24 -3.91
C SER A 4 4.69 -12.62 -2.66
N PHE A 5 3.85 -11.86 -1.95
CA PHE A 5 4.17 -11.43 -0.60
C PHE A 5 3.70 -12.47 0.42
N VAL A 6 4.53 -12.74 1.43
CA VAL A 6 4.27 -13.73 2.48
C VAL A 6 4.33 -13.08 3.87
N ALA A 7 3.70 -13.73 4.84
CA ALA A 7 3.67 -13.27 6.23
C ALA A 7 4.76 -13.97 7.05
N ASP A 8 5.47 -13.22 7.88
CA ASP A 8 6.45 -13.77 8.84
C ASP A 8 5.77 -14.59 9.96
N ALA A 9 4.50 -14.30 10.24
CA ALA A 9 3.72 -14.96 11.28
C ALA A 9 2.22 -14.87 11.00
N GLU A 10 1.45 -15.77 11.60
CA GLU A 10 -0.02 -15.69 11.59
C GLU A 10 -0.49 -14.37 12.22
N GLY A 11 -1.42 -13.68 11.54
CA GLY A 11 -1.94 -12.39 11.98
C GLY A 11 -1.03 -11.18 11.71
N ALA A 12 0.09 -11.35 10.99
CA ALA A 12 0.93 -10.23 10.57
C ALA A 12 0.13 -9.24 9.69
N ARG A 13 0.22 -7.95 10.02
CA ARG A 13 -0.45 -6.87 9.25
C ARG A 13 0.38 -6.38 8.07
N GLN A 14 1.64 -6.81 8.00
CA GLN A 14 2.61 -6.45 6.97
C GLN A 14 3.16 -7.75 6.41
N LEU A 15 3.24 -7.82 5.09
CA LEU A 15 3.83 -8.92 4.35
C LEU A 15 5.12 -8.43 3.70
N HIS A 16 5.99 -9.35 3.33
CA HIS A 16 7.23 -9.07 2.59
C HIS A 16 7.32 -9.91 1.32
N GLU A 17 8.13 -9.51 0.35
CA GLU A 17 8.37 -10.33 -0.83
C GLU A 17 9.13 -11.60 -0.43
N ASP A 18 8.71 -12.76 -0.97
CA ASP A 18 9.42 -14.03 -0.74
C ASP A 18 10.87 -13.94 -1.24
N GLY A 19 11.83 -14.01 -0.31
CA GLY A 19 13.27 -13.83 -0.58
C GLY A 19 13.78 -12.39 -0.49
N ASN A 20 12.91 -11.39 -0.23
CA ASN A 20 13.30 -9.99 -0.07
C ASN A 20 12.52 -9.31 1.08
N LEU A 21 13.10 -9.34 2.29
CA LEU A 21 12.50 -8.77 3.50
C LEU A 21 12.36 -7.24 3.48
N ALA A 22 13.12 -6.55 2.61
CA ALA A 22 13.10 -5.10 2.52
C ALA A 22 11.84 -4.60 1.78
N HIS A 23 11.40 -5.35 0.78
CA HIS A 23 10.21 -5.05 0.00
C HIS A 23 8.97 -5.55 0.74
N ARG A 24 8.10 -4.62 1.13
CA ARG A 24 6.98 -4.88 2.03
C ARG A 24 5.68 -4.33 1.49
N VAL A 25 4.59 -5.05 1.76
CA VAL A 25 3.22 -4.62 1.50
C VAL A 25 2.39 -4.64 2.78
N ARG A 26 1.49 -3.67 2.93
CA ARG A 26 0.48 -3.64 3.98
C ARG A 26 -0.85 -3.18 3.39
N VAL A 27 -1.93 -3.84 3.76
CA VAL A 27 -3.28 -3.45 3.35
C VAL A 27 -4.06 -2.94 4.56
N GLU A 28 -4.57 -1.72 4.48
CA GLU A 28 -5.48 -1.13 5.46
C GLU A 28 -6.84 -0.86 4.83
N HIS A 29 -7.88 -0.78 5.64
CA HIS A 29 -9.20 -0.45 5.13
C HIS A 29 -10.08 0.29 6.11
N SER A 30 -10.95 1.13 5.54
CA SER A 30 -12.16 1.65 6.19
C SER A 30 -13.40 0.98 5.58
N ARG A 31 -14.58 1.52 5.90
CA ARG A 31 -15.84 1.16 5.24
C ARG A 31 -15.78 1.41 3.73
N ASP A 32 -15.17 2.53 3.34
CA ASP A 32 -15.29 3.08 1.99
C ASP A 32 -14.00 2.93 1.17
N THR A 33 -12.84 2.78 1.82
CA THR A 33 -11.53 2.79 1.13
C THR A 33 -10.66 1.61 1.52
N LEU A 34 -9.94 1.03 0.55
CA LEU A 34 -8.77 0.18 0.78
C LEU A 34 -7.52 0.99 0.50
N LEU A 35 -6.50 0.85 1.33
CA LEU A 35 -5.15 1.37 1.10
C LEU A 35 -4.19 0.19 0.96
N VAL A 36 -3.45 0.15 -0.14
CA VAL A 36 -2.33 -0.79 -0.35
C VAL A 36 -1.05 0.02 -0.26
N HIS A 37 -0.24 -0.23 0.76
CA HIS A 37 1.05 0.42 0.97
C HIS A 37 2.17 -0.49 0.50
N LEU A 38 3.10 0.06 -0.27
CA LEU A 38 4.33 -0.57 -0.72
C LEU A 38 5.52 0.23 -0.19
N SER A 39 6.60 -0.46 0.19
CA SER A 39 7.86 0.19 0.60
C SER A 39 9.05 -0.72 0.34
N GLY A 40 10.23 -0.12 0.16
CA GLY A 40 11.51 -0.84 0.11
C GLY A 40 11.76 -1.64 -1.17
N GLU A 41 11.01 -1.39 -2.25
CA GLU A 41 11.29 -1.92 -3.59
C GLU A 41 12.57 -1.28 -4.16
N ASP A 42 12.59 0.06 -4.24
CA ASP A 42 13.69 0.83 -4.86
C ASP A 42 14.48 1.71 -3.86
N GLY A 43 14.31 1.48 -2.55
CA GLY A 43 14.98 2.22 -1.49
C GLY A 43 14.02 2.94 -0.53
N ASP A 44 14.44 4.11 -0.04
CA ASP A 44 13.69 4.88 0.96
C ASP A 44 12.46 5.54 0.32
N GLY A 45 11.27 5.12 0.73
CA GLY A 45 10.03 5.69 0.23
C GLY A 45 8.84 4.77 0.43
N TRP A 46 7.67 5.33 0.18
CA TRP A 46 6.39 4.67 0.27
C TRP A 46 5.55 5.02 -0.95
N THR A 47 4.93 4.00 -1.53
CA THR A 47 3.87 4.16 -2.52
C THR A 47 2.58 3.66 -1.88
N ALA A 48 1.50 4.40 -2.02
CA ALA A 48 0.18 3.99 -1.57
C ALA A 48 -0.81 4.03 -2.73
N MET A 49 -1.59 2.97 -2.89
CA MET A 49 -2.75 2.94 -3.77
C MET A 49 -4.02 3.00 -2.92
N ALA A 50 -4.83 4.04 -3.12
CA ALA A 50 -6.16 4.15 -2.56
C ALA A 50 -7.19 3.58 -3.54
N ILE A 51 -8.14 2.79 -3.03
CA ILE A 51 -9.22 2.19 -3.83
C ILE A 51 -10.55 2.49 -3.13
N ASP A 52 -11.45 3.17 -3.82
CA ASP A 52 -12.84 3.32 -3.37
C ASP A 52 -13.56 1.98 -3.54
N ARG A 53 -14.15 1.47 -2.46
CA ARG A 53 -14.73 0.12 -2.41
C ARG A 53 -16.04 0.00 -3.17
N GLN A 54 -16.78 1.09 -3.30
CA GLN A 54 -18.10 1.11 -3.95
C GLN A 54 -17.96 1.25 -5.47
N THR A 55 -17.10 2.16 -5.91
CA THR A 55 -16.94 2.58 -7.31
C THR A 55 -15.75 1.91 -8.00
N ARG A 56 -14.82 1.34 -7.23
CA ARG A 56 -13.54 0.77 -7.72
C ARG A 56 -12.64 1.80 -8.42
N ARG A 57 -12.90 3.09 -8.24
CA ARG A 57 -11.94 4.14 -8.60
C ARG A 57 -10.71 4.00 -7.71
N TRP A 58 -9.56 4.39 -8.25
CA TRP A 58 -8.30 4.29 -7.55
C TRP A 58 -7.40 5.49 -7.87
N ALA A 59 -6.46 5.75 -6.98
CA ALA A 59 -5.41 6.75 -7.16
C ALA A 59 -4.13 6.29 -6.45
N VAL A 60 -2.99 6.82 -6.87
CA VAL A 60 -1.66 6.52 -6.33
C VAL A 60 -1.09 7.79 -5.71
N GLY A 61 -0.39 7.64 -4.60
CA GLY A 61 0.40 8.69 -3.96
C GLY A 61 1.73 8.13 -3.50
N GLU A 62 2.73 9.00 -3.38
CA GLU A 62 4.10 8.67 -3.06
C GLU A 62 4.63 9.58 -1.94
N GLY A 63 5.58 9.10 -1.15
CA GLY A 63 6.11 9.93 -0.07
C GLY A 63 7.22 9.28 0.71
N ARG A 64 7.96 10.11 1.46
CA ARG A 64 9.02 9.61 2.34
C ARG A 64 8.48 8.84 3.55
N ARG A 65 7.23 9.09 3.94
CA ARG A 65 6.55 8.41 5.06
C ARG A 65 5.28 7.76 4.54
N GLN A 66 4.91 6.61 5.12
CA GLN A 66 3.68 5.88 4.77
C GLN A 66 2.45 6.79 4.80
N LEU A 67 2.33 7.64 5.82
CA LEU A 67 1.19 8.55 5.99
C LEU A 67 1.11 9.60 4.87
N ASP A 68 2.25 10.10 4.38
CA ASP A 68 2.27 11.13 3.33
C ASP A 68 1.77 10.53 2.01
N ALA A 69 2.31 9.37 1.62
CA ALA A 69 1.88 8.64 0.43
C ALA A 69 0.38 8.28 0.48
N ALA A 70 -0.08 7.79 1.64
CA ALA A 70 -1.48 7.44 1.85
C ALA A 70 -2.41 8.65 1.75
N ARG A 71 -2.00 9.78 2.31
CA ARG A 71 -2.76 11.04 2.26
C ARG A 71 -2.86 11.55 0.83
N GLU A 72 -1.75 11.59 0.09
CA GLU A 72 -1.75 12.01 -1.31
C GLU A 72 -2.67 11.13 -2.16
N ALA A 73 -2.56 9.80 -2.02
CA ALA A 73 -3.42 8.85 -2.73
C ALA A 73 -4.91 9.07 -2.41
N PHE A 74 -5.23 9.29 -1.14
CA PHE A 74 -6.61 9.54 -0.70
C PHE A 74 -7.14 10.87 -1.24
N GLU A 75 -6.37 11.95 -1.13
CA GLU A 75 -6.76 13.27 -1.64
C GLU A 75 -6.94 13.22 -3.17
N ALA A 76 -6.05 12.56 -3.90
CA ALA A 76 -6.17 12.38 -5.35
C ALA A 76 -7.41 11.57 -5.76
N LEU A 77 -7.81 10.57 -4.96
CA LEU A 77 -8.99 9.75 -5.24
C LEU A 77 -10.32 10.53 -5.09
N TYR A 78 -10.41 11.43 -4.11
CA TYR A 78 -11.68 12.10 -3.75
C TYR A 78 -11.74 13.59 -4.12
N SER A 79 -10.64 14.19 -4.55
CA SER A 79 -10.59 15.61 -4.96
C SER A 79 -10.57 15.80 -6.49
N GLY A 80 -10.65 14.71 -7.26
CA GLY A 80 -10.68 14.69 -8.73
C GLY A 80 -12.05 14.47 -9.35
#